data_AF-A0A956AY30-F1
#
_entry.id   AF-A0A956AY30-F1
#
_cell.length_a   1.000
_cell.length_b   1.000
_cell.length_c   1.000
_cell.angle_alpha   90.00
_cell.angle_beta   90.00
_cell.angle_gamma   90.00
#
_symmetry.space_group_name_H-M   'P 1'
#
loop_
_entity.id
_entity.type
_entity.pdbx_description
1 polymer ?
#
loop_
_entity_poly.entity_id
_entity_poly.type
_entity_poly.pdbx_seq_one_letter_code
_entity_poly.pdbx_strand_id
1 'polypeptide(L)'
;DLREVLPEPLIEGMIAALRHFDRRLPGFAGPEAVLVAPETRTTAPLRFLRDEQLTSTGVADLMPLGEGAGYAGGIVSAALDGMRIAEAIVHAR
;
A
#
# COMPACT_ATOMS: atom_id res chain seq x y z
N ASP A 1 11.17 -20.08 10.90
CA ASP A 1 11.44 -18.85 11.66
C ASP A 1 11.16 -17.63 10.76
N LEU A 2 10.62 -16.50 11.25
CA LEU A 2 10.42 -15.31 10.39
C LEU A 2 11.73 -14.79 9.79
N ARG A 3 12.85 -15.04 10.47
CA ARG A 3 14.21 -14.72 10.01
C ARG A 3 14.63 -15.49 8.74
N GLU A 4 13.96 -16.59 8.43
CA GLU A 4 14.25 -17.40 7.23
C GLU A 4 13.50 -16.93 5.99
N VAL A 5 12.45 -16.12 6.16
CA VAL A 5 11.53 -15.72 5.07
C VAL A 5 11.53 -14.22 4.81
N LEU A 6 12.21 -13.43 5.64
CA LEU A 6 12.34 -11.99 5.51
C LEU A 6 13.82 -11.59 5.39
N PRO A 7 14.15 -10.58 4.56
CA PRO A 7 15.48 -9.99 4.53
C PRO A 7 15.93 -9.46 5.90
N GLU A 8 17.23 -9.58 6.20
CA GLU A 8 17.83 -9.13 7.46
C GLU A 8 17.45 -7.68 7.86
N PRO A 9 17.45 -6.68 6.94
CA PRO A 9 17.08 -5.31 7.32
C PRO A 9 15.64 -5.18 7.83
N LEU A 10 14.72 -6.04 7.36
CA LEU A 10 13.34 -6.04 7.85
C LEU A 10 13.26 -6.65 9.25
N ILE A 11 14.02 -7.71 9.52
CA ILE A 11 14.11 -8.33 10.84
C ILE A 11 14.67 -7.35 11.88
N GLU A 12 15.78 -6.68 11.56
CA GLU A 12 16.38 -5.66 12.43
C GLU A 12 15.38 -4.53 12.71
N GLY A 13 14.68 -4.05 11.68
CA GLY A 13 13.62 -3.05 11.79
C GLY A 13 12.48 -3.50 12.69
N MET A 14 11.99 -4.73 12.53
CA MET A 14 10.93 -5.31 13.36
C MET A 14 11.34 -5.42 14.83
N ILE A 15 12.56 -5.90 15.13
CA ILE A 15 13.08 -5.99 16.50
C ILE A 15 13.13 -4.60 17.15
N ALA A 16 13.62 -3.59 16.42
CA ALA A 16 13.67 -2.22 16.92
C ALA A 16 12.26 -1.65 17.18
N ALA A 17 11.31 -1.88 16.27
CA ALA A 17 9.92 -1.45 16.39
C ALA A 17 9.22 -2.10 17.59
N LEU A 18 9.34 -3.42 17.77
CA LEU A 18 8.72 -4.15 18.89
C LEU A 18 9.23 -3.62 20.23
N ARG A 19 10.54 -3.42 20.37
CA ARG A 19 11.14 -2.80 21.58
C ARG A 19 10.64 -1.38 21.80
N HIS A 20 10.47 -0.59 20.73
CA HIS A 20 9.94 0.77 20.82
C HIS A 20 8.48 0.78 21.31
N PHE A 21 7.64 -0.09 20.74
CA PHE A 21 6.24 -0.17 21.12
C PHE A 21 6.05 -0.69 22.54
N ASP A 22 6.84 -1.65 23.00
CA ASP A 22 6.73 -2.14 24.38
C ASP A 22 7.03 -1.05 25.43
N ARG A 23 7.96 -0.12 25.13
CA ARG A 23 8.21 1.05 25.99
C ARG A 23 7.05 2.04 26.02
N ARG A 24 6.25 2.11 24.95
CA ARG A 24 5.11 3.03 24.83
C ARG A 24 3.80 2.42 25.29
N LEU A 25 3.67 1.12 25.15
CA LEU A 25 2.52 0.30 25.49
C LEU A 25 3.05 -0.96 26.19
N PRO A 26 3.17 -0.93 27.53
CA PRO A 26 3.73 -2.05 28.28
C PRO A 26 3.00 -3.36 27.99
N GLY A 27 3.75 -4.40 27.64
CA GLY A 27 3.21 -5.72 27.31
C GLY A 27 2.95 -5.93 25.81
N PHE A 28 3.18 -4.93 24.96
CA PHE A 28 3.03 -5.07 23.51
C PHE A 28 3.93 -6.17 22.91
N ALA A 29 5.13 -6.36 23.46
CA ALA A 29 6.04 -7.43 23.06
C ALA A 29 6.19 -8.51 24.15
N GLY A 30 5.11 -8.76 24.91
CA GLY A 30 5.08 -9.74 26.01
C GLY A 30 5.18 -11.20 25.53
N PRO A 31 5.27 -12.16 26.48
CA PRO A 31 5.46 -13.58 26.16
C PRO A 31 4.31 -14.22 25.37
N GLU A 32 3.10 -13.67 25.48
CA GLU A 32 1.92 -14.12 24.74
C GLU A 32 1.80 -13.46 23.35
N ALA A 33 2.72 -12.57 22.98
CA ALA A 33 2.69 -11.91 21.68
C ALA A 33 3.03 -12.90 20.56
N VAL A 34 2.18 -12.92 19.52
CA VAL A 34 2.34 -13.82 18.38
C VAL A 34 2.71 -13.03 17.13
N LEU A 35 3.82 -13.38 16.50
CA LEU A 35 4.15 -12.98 15.15
C LEU A 35 3.74 -14.11 14.20
N VAL A 36 2.86 -13.83 13.24
CA VAL A 36 2.24 -14.86 12.41
C VAL A 36 3.02 -15.08 11.11
N ALA A 37 2.72 -14.30 10.08
CA ALA A 37 3.29 -14.41 8.74
C ALA A 37 3.52 -13.01 8.17
N PRO A 38 4.40 -12.87 7.15
CA PRO A 38 4.58 -11.61 6.45
C PRO A 38 3.30 -11.13 5.76
N GLU A 39 2.94 -9.87 5.98
CA GLU A 39 1.89 -9.18 5.22
C GLU A 39 2.55 -8.50 4.00
N THR A 40 2.45 -9.10 2.82
CA THR A 40 3.22 -8.67 1.64
C THR A 40 2.44 -7.81 0.65
N ARG A 41 1.16 -7.53 0.90
CA ARG A 41 0.25 -6.83 -0.03
C ARG A 41 -0.37 -5.60 0.63
N THR A 42 0.47 -4.72 1.16
CA THR A 42 0.02 -3.48 1.82
C THR A 42 -0.31 -2.36 0.83
N THR A 43 0.25 -2.39 -0.37
CA THR A 43 -0.03 -1.46 -1.47
C THR A 43 0.42 -2.08 -2.80
N ALA A 44 0.04 -1.48 -3.93
CA ALA A 44 0.50 -1.97 -5.22
C ALA A 44 2.02 -1.83 -5.37
N PRO A 45 2.71 -2.88 -5.85
CA PRO A 45 4.16 -2.86 -6.03
C PRO A 45 4.61 -2.10 -7.29
N LEU A 46 3.65 -1.63 -8.10
CA LEU A 46 3.87 -0.92 -9.35
C LEU A 46 2.90 0.26 -9.46
N ARG A 47 3.24 1.22 -10.31
CA ARG A 47 2.36 2.32 -10.70
C ARG A 47 2.23 2.36 -12.21
N PHE A 48 0.99 2.32 -12.69
CA PHE A 48 0.67 2.47 -14.10
C PHE A 48 0.59 3.94 -14.42
N LEU A 49 1.59 4.48 -15.13
CA LEU A 49 1.70 5.92 -15.33
C LEU A 49 0.52 6.47 -16.12
N ARG A 50 -0.07 7.56 -15.61
CA ARG A 50 -1.08 8.37 -16.29
C ARG A 50 -0.69 9.85 -16.28
N ASP A 51 -1.12 10.58 -17.30
CA ASP A 51 -0.90 12.02 -17.46
C ASP A 51 -1.85 12.88 -16.61
N GLU A 52 -1.82 14.19 -16.81
CA GLU A 52 -2.69 15.16 -16.13
C GLU A 52 -4.17 14.99 -16.50
N GLN A 53 -4.44 14.42 -17.68
CA GLN A 53 -5.78 14.06 -18.16
C GLN A 53 -6.22 12.68 -17.62
N LEU A 54 -5.46 12.10 -16.69
CA LEU A 54 -5.72 10.82 -16.06
C LEU A 54 -5.69 9.62 -17.02
N THR A 55 -5.06 9.77 -18.18
CA THR A 55 -4.97 8.75 -19.23
C THR A 55 -3.58 8.12 -19.25
N SER A 56 -3.50 6.84 -19.56
CA SER A 56 -2.25 6.09 -19.66
C SER A 56 -1.29 6.74 -20.67
N THR A 57 -0.01 6.86 -20.27
CA THR A 57 1.02 7.44 -21.14
C THR A 57 1.50 6.49 -22.25
N GLY A 58 1.12 5.21 -22.20
CA GLY A 58 1.60 4.19 -23.12
C GLY A 58 0.52 3.39 -23.85
N VAL A 59 -0.76 3.56 -23.49
CA VAL A 59 -1.88 2.84 -24.10
C VAL A 59 -3.04 3.81 -24.29
N ALA A 60 -3.46 4.02 -25.54
CA ALA A 60 -4.60 4.88 -25.85
C ALA A 60 -5.89 4.35 -25.19
N ASP A 61 -6.76 5.28 -24.80
CA ASP A 61 -8.09 5.00 -24.21
C ASP A 61 -8.08 4.16 -22.91
N LEU A 62 -6.92 4.03 -22.25
CA LEU A 62 -6.79 3.38 -20.95
C LEU A 62 -6.65 4.42 -19.84
N MET A 63 -7.49 4.34 -18.80
CA MET A 63 -7.41 5.22 -17.62
C MET A 63 -7.10 4.39 -16.36
N PRO A 64 -5.82 4.28 -15.93
CA PRO A 64 -5.47 3.55 -14.72
C PRO A 64 -6.02 4.23 -13.46
N LEU A 65 -6.66 3.48 -12.56
CA LEU A 65 -7.22 4.01 -11.32
C LEU A 65 -7.13 3.07 -10.11
N GLY A 66 -7.26 3.65 -8.92
CA GLY A 66 -7.35 2.92 -7.66
C GLY A 66 -6.02 2.33 -7.19
N GLU A 67 -6.10 1.41 -6.22
CA GLU A 67 -4.93 0.81 -5.59
C GLU A 67 -4.16 -0.06 -6.58
N GLY A 68 -4.85 -0.89 -7.37
CA GLY A 68 -4.22 -1.72 -8.40
C GLY A 68 -3.41 -0.92 -9.42
N ALA A 69 -3.77 0.34 -9.67
CA ALA A 69 -3.02 1.23 -10.55
C ALA A 69 -1.87 1.99 -9.85
N GLY A 70 -1.82 1.95 -8.51
CA GLY A 70 -0.84 2.67 -7.70
C GLY A 70 -1.22 4.11 -7.35
N TYR A 71 -2.51 4.48 -7.41
CA TYR A 71 -3.02 5.83 -7.13
C TYR A 71 -3.87 5.93 -5.85
N ALA A 72 -4.09 4.82 -5.16
CA ALA A 72 -4.80 4.76 -3.89
C ALA A 72 -4.17 3.70 -2.96
N GLY A 73 -4.53 3.71 -1.67
CA GLY A 73 -4.01 2.78 -0.67
C GLY A 73 -5.06 2.39 0.38
N GLY A 74 -6.33 2.47 0.01
CA GLY A 74 -7.45 2.18 0.90
C GLY A 74 -8.79 2.56 0.30
N ILE A 75 -9.87 2.09 0.92
CA ILE A 75 -11.25 2.16 0.41
C ILE A 75 -11.64 3.58 -0.04
N VAL A 76 -11.50 4.56 0.86
CA VAL A 76 -11.91 5.96 0.58
C VAL A 76 -11.04 6.56 -0.53
N SER A 77 -9.72 6.36 -0.48
CA SER A 77 -8.82 6.89 -1.51
C SER A 77 -9.08 6.31 -2.90
N ALA A 78 -9.43 5.02 -2.98
CA ALA A 78 -9.75 4.35 -4.24
C ALA A 78 -11.07 4.84 -4.81
N ALA A 79 -12.08 5.05 -3.95
CA ALA A 79 -13.36 5.62 -4.35
C ALA A 79 -13.21 7.06 -4.90
N LEU A 80 -12.42 7.89 -4.22
CA LEU A 80 -12.14 9.26 -4.67
C LEU A 80 -11.36 9.30 -5.99
N ASP A 81 -10.40 8.39 -6.18
CA ASP A 81 -9.70 8.26 -7.46
C ASP A 81 -10.65 7.85 -8.59
N GLY A 82 -11.55 6.89 -8.33
CA GLY A 82 -12.57 6.49 -9.28
C GLY A 82 -13.56 7.61 -9.63
N MET A 83 -13.94 8.44 -8.65
CA MET A 83 -14.79 9.60 -8.88
C MET A 83 -14.13 10.62 -9.83
N ARG A 84 -12.83 10.91 -9.63
CA ARG A 84 -12.07 11.82 -10.52
C ARG A 84 -12.00 11.32 -11.95
N ILE A 85 -11.80 10.01 -12.12
CA ILE A 85 -11.78 9.38 -13.45
C ILE A 85 -13.15 9.47 -14.11
N ALA A 86 -14.22 9.18 -13.36
CA ALA A 86 -15.59 9.31 -13.85
C ALA A 86 -15.92 10.75 -14.26
N GLU A 87 -15.51 11.75 -13.47
CA GLU A 87 -15.65 13.17 -13.81
C GLU A 87 -14.89 13.51 -15.09
N ALA A 88 -13.64 13.09 -15.24
CA ALA A 88 -12.86 13.31 -16.46
C ALA A 88 -13.53 12.70 -17.71
N ILE A 89 -14.10 11.49 -17.59
CA ILE A 89 -14.85 10.84 -18.68
C ILE A 89 -16.08 11.65 -19.09
N VAL A 90 -16.81 12.21 -18.11
CA VAL A 90 -18.00 13.02 -18.37
C VAL A 90 -17.65 14.34 -19.05
N HIS A 91 -16.53 14.98 -18.68
CA HIS A 91 -16.12 16.29 -19.20
C HIS A 91 -15.30 16.22 -20.50
N ALA A 92 -14.78 15.05 -20.87
CA ALA A 92 -14.11 14.83 -22.15
C ALA A 92 -15.07 14.70 -23.35
N ARG A 93 -16.39 14.70 -23.08
CA ARG A 93 -17.47 14.74 -24.08
C ARG A 93 -17.94 16.17 -24.31
#